data_AF-A0A3M9ZMS2-F1
#
_entry.id   AF-A0A3M9ZMS2-F1
#
_cell.length_a   1.000
_cell.length_b   1.000
_cell.length_c   1.000
_cell.angle_alpha   90.00
_cell.angle_beta   90.00
_cell.angle_gamma   90.00
#
_symmetry.space_group_name_H-M   'P 1'
#
loop_
_entity.id
_entity.type
_entity.pdbx_description
1 polymer ?
#
loop_
_entity_poly.entity_id
_entity_poly.type
_entity_poly.pdbx_seq_one_letter_code
_entity_poly.pdbx_strand_id
1 'polypeptide(L)'
;MGLRIVATLEFPVDHVLASFGRLEEIKIVYSKDEAHVQCTGVLDSHGLKRSTFVPASRAPLSTAGAARYVADRRVRSIAAICSEEAAAHYGVPVVRRGIADSPDNRTTFHAYARADASIPEGLAGAARRAGGRQ
;
A
#
# COMPACT_ATOMS: atom_id res chain seq x y z
N MET A 1 21.80 27.67 0.97
CA MET A 1 20.55 27.44 1.72
C MET A 1 20.41 25.96 1.99
N GLY A 2 20.25 25.54 3.26
CA GLY A 2 20.16 24.13 3.65
C GLY A 2 18.74 23.68 3.98
N LEU A 3 18.51 22.36 3.99
CA LEU A 3 17.30 21.73 4.52
C LEU A 3 17.62 21.10 5.88
N ARG A 4 16.63 21.05 6.77
CA ARG A 4 16.69 20.31 8.03
C ARG A 4 15.44 19.46 8.22
N ILE A 5 15.61 18.30 8.85
CA ILE A 5 14.47 17.50 9.31
C ILE A 5 13.81 18.26 10.45
N VAL A 6 12.50 18.45 10.35
CA VAL A 6 11.72 19.12 11.37
C VAL A 6 10.83 18.16 12.13
N ALA A 7 10.40 17.06 11.52
CA ALA A 7 9.63 16.00 12.17
C ALA A 7 9.90 14.64 11.54
N THR A 8 9.64 13.58 12.30
CA THR A 8 9.71 12.18 11.85
C THR A 8 8.40 11.49 12.20
N LEU A 9 7.85 10.74 11.25
CA LEU A 9 6.61 9.97 11.40
C LEU A 9 6.86 8.51 11.04
N GLU A 10 6.53 7.59 11.96
CA GLU A 10 6.49 6.16 11.65
C GLU A 10 5.05 5.74 11.35
N PHE A 11 4.83 5.16 10.18
CA PHE A 11 3.52 4.75 9.70
C PHE A 11 3.47 3.23 9.46
N PRO A 12 2.51 2.49 10.03
CA PRO A 12 2.36 1.06 9.74
C PRO A 12 1.95 0.84 8.28
N VAL A 13 2.51 -0.18 7.65
CA VAL A 13 2.17 -0.56 6.27
C VAL A 13 1.40 -1.86 6.30
N ASP A 14 0.07 -1.73 6.18
CA ASP A 14 -0.83 -2.86 6.01
C ASP A 14 -1.19 -3.06 4.55
N HIS A 15 -1.13 -4.32 4.12
CA HIS A 15 -1.65 -4.74 2.82
C HIS A 15 -2.97 -5.48 2.98
N VAL A 16 -3.88 -5.22 2.05
CA VAL A 16 -5.14 -5.95 1.86
C VAL A 16 -5.19 -6.55 0.47
N LEU A 17 -5.88 -7.68 0.34
CA LEU A 17 -6.30 -8.23 -0.95
C LEU A 17 -7.68 -7.69 -1.29
N ALA A 18 -7.80 -6.92 -2.37
CA ALA A 18 -9.05 -6.30 -2.79
C ALA A 18 -9.50 -6.83 -4.17
N SER A 19 -10.78 -7.19 -4.31
CA SER A 19 -11.36 -7.71 -5.55
C SER A 19 -12.89 -7.58 -5.55
N PHE A 20 -13.49 -7.64 -6.74
CA PHE A 20 -14.94 -7.85 -6.91
C PHE A 20 -15.34 -9.34 -6.94
N GLY A 21 -14.37 -10.25 -7.00
CA GLY A 21 -14.59 -11.69 -6.85
C GLY A 21 -14.31 -12.19 -5.44
N ARG A 22 -14.77 -13.40 -5.13
CA ARG A 22 -14.36 -14.12 -3.93
C ARG A 22 -12.96 -14.70 -4.11
N LEU A 23 -12.32 -15.08 -3.00
CA LEU A 23 -10.93 -15.55 -3.00
C LEU A 23 -10.68 -16.70 -3.98
N GLU A 24 -11.64 -17.63 -4.09
CA GLU A 24 -11.56 -18.83 -4.94
C GLU A 24 -11.67 -18.51 -6.45
N GLU A 25 -12.15 -17.32 -6.79
CA GLU A 25 -12.32 -16.88 -8.18
C GLU A 25 -11.07 -16.16 -8.71
N ILE A 26 -10.23 -15.65 -7.81
CA ILE A 26 -9.05 -14.85 -8.13
C ILE A 26 -7.98 -15.75 -8.75
N LYS A 27 -7.40 -15.28 -9.86
CA LYS A 27 -6.32 -15.98 -10.58
C LYS A 27 -5.06 -15.12 -10.68
N ILE A 28 -5.23 -13.81 -10.79
CA ILE A 28 -4.13 -12.86 -11.00
C ILE A 28 -4.25 -11.72 -9.98
N VAL A 29 -3.13 -11.43 -9.33
CA VAL A 29 -3.00 -10.34 -8.37
C VAL A 29 -2.07 -9.28 -8.93
N TYR A 30 -2.56 -8.04 -8.97
CA TYR A 30 -1.84 -6.87 -9.43
C TYR A 30 -1.30 -6.07 -8.25
N SER A 31 -0.03 -5.67 -8.33
CA SER A 31 0.59 -4.69 -7.42
C SER A 31 2.01 -4.37 -7.87
N LYS A 32 2.74 -3.60 -7.08
CA LYS A 32 4.18 -3.37 -7.27
C LYS A 32 5.00 -4.55 -6.74
N ASP A 33 6.25 -4.66 -7.18
CA ASP A 33 7.15 -5.76 -6.80
C ASP A 33 7.29 -5.91 -5.28
N GLU A 34 7.49 -4.80 -4.56
CA GLU A 34 7.69 -4.88 -3.10
C GLU A 34 6.45 -5.39 -2.37
N ALA A 35 5.24 -5.10 -2.87
CA ALA A 35 4.01 -5.59 -2.26
C ALA A 35 3.82 -7.09 -2.47
N HIS A 36 4.26 -7.63 -3.62
CA HIS A 36 4.24 -9.08 -3.86
C HIS A 36 5.24 -9.83 -2.96
N VAL A 37 6.44 -9.26 -2.79
CA VAL A 37 7.47 -9.82 -1.90
C VAL A 37 7.03 -9.78 -0.43
N GLN A 38 6.23 -8.79 -0.04
CA GLN A 38 5.71 -8.67 1.31
C GLN A 38 4.47 -9.54 1.59
N CYS A 39 3.90 -10.23 0.60
CA CYS A 39 2.65 -10.99 0.76
C CYS A 39 2.77 -12.41 0.16
N THR A 40 3.96 -13.01 0.19
CA THR A 40 4.24 -14.30 -0.46
C THR A 40 3.42 -15.43 0.14
N GLY A 41 3.20 -15.45 1.46
CA GLY A 41 2.48 -16.51 2.14
C GLY A 41 1.06 -16.71 1.61
N VAL A 42 0.30 -15.61 1.45
CA VAL A 42 -1.06 -15.67 0.89
C VAL A 42 -1.04 -15.95 -0.61
N LEU A 43 -0.10 -15.39 -1.35
CA LEU A 43 -0.02 -15.57 -2.80
C LEU A 43 0.27 -17.03 -3.17
N ASP A 44 1.24 -17.65 -2.49
CA ASP A 44 1.67 -19.02 -2.77
C ASP A 44 0.67 -20.05 -2.23
N SER A 45 0.09 -19.83 -1.04
CA SER A 45 -0.90 -20.76 -0.47
C SER A 45 -2.16 -20.90 -1.33
N HIS A 46 -2.48 -19.88 -2.14
CA HIS A 46 -3.65 -19.85 -3.04
C HIS A 46 -3.27 -20.04 -4.51
N GLY A 47 -1.98 -20.27 -4.83
CA GLY A 47 -1.52 -20.46 -6.21
C GLY A 47 -1.77 -19.26 -7.12
N LEU A 48 -1.75 -18.04 -6.57
CA LEU A 48 -2.13 -16.81 -7.27
C LEU A 48 -0.99 -16.32 -8.17
N LYS A 49 -1.30 -16.00 -9.43
CA LYS A 49 -0.32 -15.41 -10.34
C LYS A 49 -0.09 -13.94 -9.99
N ARG A 50 1.16 -13.50 -10.05
CA ARG A 50 1.56 -12.12 -9.75
C ARG A 50 1.73 -11.33 -11.03
N SER A 51 1.30 -10.07 -11.04
CA SER A 51 1.50 -9.17 -12.17
C SER A 51 1.85 -7.77 -11.68
N THR A 52 2.89 -7.17 -12.27
CA THR A 52 3.43 -5.86 -11.90
C THR A 52 3.22 -4.79 -12.97
N PHE A 53 2.61 -5.19 -14.09
CA PHE A 53 2.33 -4.34 -15.23
C PHE A 53 0.92 -4.61 -15.73
N VAL A 54 0.32 -3.57 -16.30
CA VAL A 54 -0.97 -3.69 -16.98
C VAL A 54 -0.78 -3.41 -18.45
N PRO A 55 -1.50 -4.08 -19.37
CA PRO A 55 -1.27 -3.93 -20.81
C PRO A 55 -1.34 -2.50 -21.33
N ALA A 56 -2.12 -1.63 -20.66
CA ALA A 56 -2.32 -0.24 -21.03
C ALA A 56 -1.25 0.74 -20.49
N SER A 57 -0.33 0.28 -19.62
CA SER A 57 0.72 1.11 -19.03
C SER A 57 2.09 0.46 -19.22
N ARG A 58 3.05 1.23 -19.74
CA ARG A 58 4.46 0.81 -19.79
C ARG A 58 5.20 1.05 -18.46
N ALA A 59 4.57 1.75 -17.52
CA ALA A 59 5.13 1.95 -16.19
C ALA A 59 4.70 0.81 -15.24
N PRO A 60 5.59 0.39 -14.31
CA PRO A 60 5.24 -0.51 -13.22
C PRO A 60 4.07 0.04 -12.40
N LEU A 61 3.23 -0.85 -11.89
CA LEU A 61 2.12 -0.48 -11.02
C LEU A 61 2.62 0.07 -9.68
N SER A 62 1.87 1.02 -9.12
CA SER A 62 1.86 1.27 -7.68
C SER A 62 0.76 0.45 -7.01
N THR A 63 0.77 0.34 -5.69
CA THR A 63 -0.30 -0.32 -4.91
C THR A 63 -1.66 0.34 -5.18
N ALA A 64 -1.73 1.67 -5.15
CA ALA A 64 -2.95 2.41 -5.47
C ALA A 64 -3.34 2.27 -6.96
N GLY A 65 -2.35 2.23 -7.87
CA GLY A 65 -2.59 1.99 -9.29
C GLY A 65 -3.19 0.61 -9.57
N ALA A 66 -2.80 -0.41 -8.81
CA ALA A 66 -3.40 -1.74 -8.90
C ALA A 66 -4.88 -1.74 -8.45
N ALA A 67 -5.19 -1.05 -7.35
CA ALA A 67 -6.57 -0.90 -6.88
C ALA A 67 -7.45 -0.22 -7.94
N ARG A 68 -6.96 0.90 -8.50
CA ARG A 68 -7.63 1.60 -9.61
C ARG A 68 -7.88 0.68 -10.81
N TYR A 69 -6.86 -0.08 -11.21
CA TYR A 69 -6.98 -0.98 -12.36
C TYR A 69 -8.04 -2.07 -12.15
N VAL A 70 -8.13 -2.64 -10.95
CA VAL A 70 -9.18 -3.59 -10.60
C VAL A 70 -10.56 -2.91 -10.57
N ALA A 71 -10.64 -1.67 -10.04
CA ALA A 71 -11.85 -0.84 -10.04
C ALA A 71 -12.39 -0.57 -11.45
N ASP A 72 -11.51 -0.19 -12.37
CA ASP A 72 -11.87 0.15 -13.75
C ASP A 72 -12.41 -1.06 -14.53
N ARG A 73 -11.93 -2.27 -14.21
CA ARG A 73 -12.29 -3.49 -14.95
C ARG A 73 -13.42 -4.30 -14.33
N ARG A 74 -13.54 -4.29 -13.00
CA ARG A 74 -14.54 -5.08 -12.25
C ARG A 74 -14.59 -6.58 -12.59
N VAL A 75 -13.45 -7.14 -13.01
CA VAL A 75 -13.34 -8.57 -13.33
C VAL A 75 -13.16 -9.37 -12.05
N ARG A 76 -13.94 -10.44 -11.87
CA ARG A 76 -13.95 -11.26 -10.65
C ARG A 76 -12.68 -12.10 -10.46
N SER A 77 -11.95 -12.38 -11.53
CA SER A 77 -10.74 -13.21 -11.51
C SER A 77 -9.44 -12.45 -11.26
N ILE A 78 -9.52 -11.15 -11.00
CA ILE A 78 -8.37 -10.31 -10.70
C ILE A 78 -8.50 -9.65 -9.33
N ALA A 79 -7.38 -9.39 -8.68
CA ALA A 79 -7.33 -8.70 -7.41
C ALA A 79 -6.15 -7.72 -7.36
N ALA A 80 -6.16 -6.83 -6.37
CA ALA A 80 -5.08 -5.91 -6.07
C ALA A 80 -4.53 -6.17 -4.67
N ILE A 81 -3.21 -6.14 -4.53
CA ILE A 81 -2.58 -5.90 -3.22
C ILE A 81 -2.37 -4.39 -3.09
N CYS A 82 -3.02 -3.80 -2.09
CA CYS A 82 -2.96 -2.37 -1.85
C CYS A 82 -3.23 -2.04 -0.38
N SER A 83 -3.20 -0.76 0.00
CA SER A 83 -3.64 -0.34 1.33
C SER A 83 -5.18 -0.34 1.42
N GLU A 84 -5.72 -0.46 2.62
CA GLU A 84 -7.16 -0.43 2.85
C GLU A 84 -7.78 0.90 2.39
N GLU A 85 -7.07 2.01 2.56
CA GLU A 85 -7.48 3.34 2.10
C GLU A 85 -7.57 3.40 0.57
N ALA A 86 -6.63 2.77 -0.15
CA ALA A 86 -6.67 2.75 -1.61
C ALA A 86 -7.83 1.91 -2.13
N ALA A 87 -8.08 0.75 -1.52
CA ALA A 87 -9.24 -0.08 -1.83
C ALA A 87 -10.55 0.69 -1.62
N ALA A 88 -10.69 1.38 -0.48
CA ALA A 88 -11.85 2.21 -0.16
C ALA A 88 -12.00 3.39 -1.13
N HIS A 89 -10.91 4.10 -1.45
CA HIS A 89 -10.91 5.24 -2.35
C HIS A 89 -11.43 4.88 -3.76
N TYR A 90 -11.05 3.70 -4.27
CA TYR A 90 -11.50 3.22 -5.58
C TYR A 90 -12.74 2.32 -5.51
N GLY A 91 -13.34 2.12 -4.33
CA GLY A 91 -14.55 1.31 -4.16
C GLY A 91 -14.37 -0.18 -4.46
N VAL A 92 -13.16 -0.72 -4.28
CA VAL A 92 -12.89 -2.16 -4.47
C VAL A 92 -13.07 -2.88 -3.13
N PRO A 93 -13.94 -3.90 -3.05
CA PRO A 93 -14.16 -4.64 -1.80
C PRO A 93 -12.89 -5.35 -1.31
N VAL A 94 -12.66 -5.32 0.02
CA VAL A 94 -11.58 -6.07 0.66
C VAL A 94 -12.01 -7.52 0.87
N VAL A 95 -11.27 -8.45 0.28
CA VAL A 95 -11.48 -9.89 0.40
C VAL A 95 -10.70 -10.45 1.60
N ARG A 96 -9.50 -9.93 1.86
CA ARG A 96 -8.66 -10.37 2.98
C ARG A 96 -7.80 -9.23 3.52
N ARG A 97 -7.71 -9.12 4.84
CA ARG A 97 -6.82 -8.20 5.57
C ARG A 97 -5.64 -8.95 6.17
N GLY A 98 -4.58 -8.23 6.55
CA GLY A 98 -3.42 -8.82 7.22
C GLY A 98 -2.73 -9.88 6.35
N ILE A 99 -2.57 -9.57 5.06
CA ILE A 99 -1.94 -10.49 4.09
C ILE A 99 -0.42 -10.31 4.00
N ALA A 100 0.12 -9.31 4.70
CA ALA A 100 1.55 -9.09 4.76
C ALA A 100 2.22 -10.18 5.61
N ASP A 101 3.37 -10.66 5.15
CA ASP A 101 4.16 -11.71 5.81
C ASP A 101 4.75 -11.22 7.14
N SER A 102 5.05 -9.92 7.25
CA SER A 102 5.51 -9.28 8.49
C SER A 102 4.46 -8.29 9.01
N PRO A 103 3.87 -8.53 10.19
CA PRO A 103 2.83 -7.67 10.76
C PRO A 103 3.36 -6.35 11.32
N ASP A 104 4.68 -6.19 11.49
CA ASP A 104 5.30 -4.96 12.03
C ASP A 104 6.07 -4.18 10.94
N ASN A 105 5.56 -4.20 9.71
CA ASN A 105 6.13 -3.41 8.63
C ASN A 105 5.81 -1.92 8.84
N ARG A 106 6.82 -1.06 8.94
CA ARG A 106 6.64 0.38 9.16
C ARG A 106 7.50 1.19 8.21
N THR A 107 6.93 2.29 7.71
CA THR A 107 7.63 3.28 6.90
C THR A 107 7.90 4.54 7.72
N THR A 108 9.15 4.98 7.74
CA THR A 108 9.56 6.23 8.38
C THR A 108 9.57 7.36 7.37
N PHE A 109 8.79 8.40 7.64
CA PHE A 109 8.73 9.63 6.86
C PHE A 109 9.47 10.74 7.61
N HIS A 110 10.30 11.49 6.89
CA HIS A 110 10.94 12.69 7.41
C HIS A 110 10.35 13.93 6.74
N ALA A 111 9.82 14.86 7.54
CA ALA A 111 9.40 16.16 7.07
C ALA A 111 10.60 17.11 7.07
N TYR A 112 10.87 17.74 5.93
CA TYR A 112 11.97 18.70 5.77
C TYR A 112 11.44 20.12 5.65
N ALA A 113 12.20 21.07 6.20
CA ALA A 113 12.00 22.49 5.96
C ALA A 113 13.32 23.16 5.61
N ARG A 114 13.24 24.36 5.01
CA ARG A 114 14.44 25.19 4.86
C ARG A 114 15.00 25.55 6.24
N ALA A 115 16.31 25.66 6.33
CA ALA A 115 16.99 25.94 7.60
C ALA A 115 16.54 27.27 8.24
N ASP A 116 16.18 28.26 7.42
CA ASP A 116 15.72 29.59 7.83
C ASP A 116 14.21 29.69 8.10
N ALA A 117 13.45 28.63 7.85
CA ALA A 117 12.02 28.63 8.08
C ALA A 117 11.69 28.59 9.57
N SER A 118 10.76 29.46 9.99
CA SER A 118 10.09 29.33 11.28
C SER A 118 9.20 28.09 11.24
N ILE A 119 9.33 27.25 12.26
CA ILE A 119 8.57 25.99 12.37
C ILE A 119 7.54 26.18 13.48
N PRO A 120 6.26 25.86 13.23
CA PRO A 120 5.22 25.92 14.26
C PRO A 120 5.62 25.13 15.51
N GLU A 121 5.28 25.68 16.67
CA GLU A 121 5.50 25.04 17.96
C GLU A 121 4.77 23.68 18.00
N GLY A 122 5.46 22.62 18.41
CA GLY A 122 4.92 21.24 18.43
C GLY A 122 5.19 20.39 17.18
N LEU A 123 5.79 20.96 16.13
CA LEU A 123 6.31 20.19 14.98
C LEU A 123 7.82 19.94 15.10
N ALA A 124 8.58 20.88 15.67
CA ALA A 124 10.03 20.80 15.78
C ALA A 124 10.50 19.61 16.63
N GLY A 125 11.26 18.69 16.04
CA GLY A 125 11.82 17.51 16.72
C GLY A 125 10.78 16.44 17.07
N ALA A 126 9.54 16.57 16.61
CA ALA A 126 8.48 15.63 16.95
C ALA A 126 8.72 14.29 16.23
N ALA A 127 8.98 13.24 17.00
CA ALA A 127 8.85 11.85 16.55
C ALA A 127 7.42 11.39 16.89
N ARG A 128 6.63 11.09 15.86
CA ARG A 128 5.26 10.60 16.04
C ARG A 128 5.16 9.18 15.50
N ARG A 129 4.47 8.32 16.24
CA ARG A 129 3.97 7.05 15.73
C ARG A 129 2.53 7.29 15.31
N ALA A 130 2.24 7.14 14.01
CA ALA A 130 0.85 6.98 13.62
C ALA A 130 0.35 5.70 14.30
N GLY A 131 -0.74 5.81 15.05
CA GLY A 131 -1.24 4.73 15.89
C GLY A 131 -1.43 3.45 15.07
N GLY A 132 -0.93 2.33 15.59
CA GLY A 132 -1.37 1.00 15.17
C GLY A 132 -2.77 0.77 15.73
N ARG A 133 -3.60 0.03 14.99
CA ARG A 133 -4.90 -0.44 15.51
C ARG A 133 -4.68 -1.16 16.85
N GLN A 134 -5.53 -0.83 17.83
CA GLN A 134 -5.71 -1.59 19.08
C GLN A 134 -6.09 -3.04 18.80
#